data_AF-A0A2I0PQL3-F1
#
_entry.id   AF-A0A2I0PQL3-F1
#
_cell.length_a   1.000
_cell.length_b   1.000
_cell.length_c   1.000
_cell.angle_alpha   90.00
_cell.angle_beta   90.00
_cell.angle_gamma   90.00
#
_symmetry.space_group_name_H-M   'P 1'
#
loop_
_entity.id
_entity.type
_entity.pdbx_description
1 polymer ?
#
loop_
_entity_poly.entity_id
_entity_poly.type
_entity_poly.pdbx_seq_one_letter_code
_entity_poly.pdbx_strand_id
1 'polypeptide(L)'
;MTVEWVKIKDILGKNYTYSIKGRPNAESIRISENKITIGLKRGEDNLPAHRIFLKNNLIYYEYTSDHLQKKAKYGKVLSKRGY
;
A
#
# COMPACT_ATOMS: atom_id res chain seq x y z
N MET A 1 1.10 9.09 -9.17
CA MET A 1 1.59 7.71 -8.99
C MET A 1 0.46 6.86 -8.46
N THR A 2 0.09 5.80 -9.18
CA THR A 2 -1.04 4.94 -8.83
C THR A 2 -0.54 3.74 -8.03
N VAL A 3 -1.12 3.48 -6.87
CA VAL A 3 -0.78 2.33 -6.03
C VAL A 3 -1.62 1.13 -6.46
N GLU A 4 -0.97 0.05 -6.88
CA GLU A 4 -1.67 -1.10 -7.46
C GLU A 4 -2.13 -2.11 -6.39
N TRP A 5 -1.32 -2.27 -5.34
CA TRP A 5 -1.64 -3.07 -4.17
C TRP A 5 -0.97 -2.53 -2.92
N VAL A 6 -1.54 -2.87 -1.77
CA VAL A 6 -0.98 -2.58 -0.44
C VAL A 6 -1.20 -3.77 0.50
N LYS A 7 -0.18 -4.10 1.28
CA LYS A 7 -0.21 -5.02 2.41
C LYS A 7 -0.01 -4.22 3.68
N ILE A 8 -0.80 -4.51 4.71
CA ILE A 8 -0.81 -3.76 5.97
C ILE A 8 -0.84 -4.77 7.10
N LYS A 9 -0.03 -4.55 8.14
CA LYS A 9 -0.17 -5.22 9.42
C LYS A 9 -0.43 -4.19 10.50
N ASP A 10 -1.57 -4.30 11.17
CA ASP A 10 -1.94 -3.38 12.25
C ASP A 10 -1.31 -3.80 13.59
N ILE A 11 -1.37 -2.93 14.60
CA ILE A 11 -0.85 -3.17 15.95
C ILE A 11 -1.47 -4.39 16.67
N LEU A 12 -2.70 -4.77 16.31
CA LEU A 12 -3.37 -5.98 16.80
C LEU A 12 -2.89 -7.24 16.06
N GLY A 13 -1.96 -7.10 15.12
CA GLY A 13 -1.37 -8.20 14.36
C GLY A 13 -2.21 -8.70 13.18
N LYS A 14 -3.34 -8.05 12.84
CA LYS A 14 -4.14 -8.47 11.67
C LYS A 14 -3.47 -8.00 10.39
N ASN A 15 -3.49 -8.89 9.40
CA ASN A 15 -2.95 -8.64 8.08
C ASN A 15 -4.08 -8.28 7.11
N TYR A 16 -3.89 -7.20 6.36
CA TYR A 16 -4.81 -6.75 5.32
C TYR A 16 -4.06 -6.69 4.00
N THR A 17 -4.66 -7.20 2.94
CA THR A 17 -4.12 -7.09 1.57
C THR A 17 -5.20 -6.51 0.67
N TYR A 18 -4.88 -5.39 0.03
CA TYR A 18 -5.77 -4.72 -0.93
C TYR A 18 -5.08 -4.59 -2.28
N SER A 19 -5.83 -4.80 -3.35
CA SER A 19 -5.38 -4.66 -4.73
C SER A 19 -6.46 -4.01 -5.58
N ILE A 20 -6.04 -3.14 -6.49
CA ILE A 20 -6.89 -2.58 -7.56
C ILE A 20 -6.71 -3.32 -8.90
N LYS A 21 -5.70 -4.20 -9.02
CA LYS A 21 -5.41 -5.00 -10.22
C LYS A 21 -5.32 -6.51 -9.94
N GLY A 22 -5.51 -7.33 -10.98
CA GLY A 22 -5.48 -8.79 -10.90
C GLY A 22 -6.75 -9.35 -10.27
N ARG A 23 -6.79 -9.44 -8.93
CA ARG A 23 -7.99 -9.78 -8.15
C ARG A 23 -8.41 -8.55 -7.33
N PRO A 24 -9.13 -7.60 -7.94
CA PRO A 24 -9.43 -6.33 -7.29
C PRO A 24 -10.42 -6.54 -6.13
N ASN A 25 -10.00 -6.16 -4.94
CA ASN A 25 -10.85 -6.07 -3.74
C ASN A 25 -10.89 -4.63 -3.18
N ALA A 26 -10.26 -3.69 -3.88
CA ALA A 26 -10.34 -2.26 -3.66
C ALA A 26 -10.60 -1.56 -5.00
N GLU A 27 -11.31 -0.43 -4.96
CA GLU A 27 -11.49 0.48 -6.10
C GLU A 27 -10.34 1.49 -6.19
N SER A 28 -9.83 1.93 -5.05
CA SER A 28 -8.73 2.88 -5.01
C SER A 28 -7.87 2.69 -3.78
N ILE A 29 -6.58 2.97 -3.93
CA ILE A 29 -5.62 2.98 -2.83
C ILE A 29 -4.91 4.34 -2.87
N ARG A 30 -4.98 5.08 -1.76
CA ARG A 30 -4.28 6.36 -1.58
C ARG A 30 -3.38 6.29 -0.36
N ILE A 31 -2.10 6.56 -0.55
CA ILE A 31 -1.09 6.61 0.52
C ILE A 31 -0.75 8.08 0.75
N SER A 32 -0.99 8.57 1.96
CA SER A 32 -0.59 9.91 2.40
C SER A 32 0.52 9.78 3.44
N GLU A 33 1.04 10.91 3.93
CA GLU A 33 2.09 10.93 4.95
C GLU A 33 1.67 10.16 6.22
N ASN A 34 0.48 10.43 6.74
CA ASN A 34 0.03 9.91 8.05
C ASN A 34 -0.99 8.76 7.96
N LYS A 35 -1.54 8.49 6.78
CA LYS A 35 -2.63 7.52 6.61
C LYS A 35 -2.63 6.81 5.27
N ILE A 36 -3.28 5.65 5.25
CA ILE A 36 -3.56 4.84 4.07
C ILE A 36 -5.08 4.77 3.93
N THR A 37 -5.60 5.16 2.77
CA THR A 37 -7.04 5.15 2.47
C THR A 37 -7.31 4.13 1.38
N ILE A 38 -8.20 3.18 1.67
CA ILE A 38 -8.66 2.15 0.75
C ILE A 38 -10.12 2.44 0.42
N GLY A 39 -10.42 2.73 -0.84
CA GLY A 39 -11.79 2.70 -1.34
C GLY A 39 -12.17 1.27 -1.66
N LEU A 40 -13.27 0.78 -1.10
CA LEU A 40 -13.79 -0.58 -1.35
C LEU A 40 -14.98 -0.52 -2.31
N LYS A 41 -15.15 -1.57 -3.13
CA LYS A 41 -16.36 -1.71 -3.96
C LYS A 41 -17.57 -1.89 -3.05
N ARG A 42 -18.62 -1.12 -3.36
CA ARG A 42 -19.97 -1.14 -2.75
C ARG A 42 -20.46 -2.55 -2.43
N GLY A 43 -21.05 -2.72 -1.25
CA GLY A 43 -22.16 -3.66 -1.04
C GLY A 43 -23.48 -3.07 -1.52
N GLU A 44 -24.54 -3.87 -1.52
CA GLU A 44 -25.89 -3.60 -2.07
C GLU A 44 -26.47 -2.19 -1.83
N ASP A 45 -26.12 -1.54 -0.72
CA ASP A 45 -26.62 -0.22 -0.28
C ASP A 45 -25.99 1.03 -0.92
N ASN A 46 -25.15 0.87 -1.96
CA ASN A 46 -24.68 2.00 -2.76
C ASN A 46 -23.93 3.13 -1.99
N LEU A 47 -23.28 2.85 -0.85
CA LEU A 47 -22.39 3.82 -0.19
C LEU A 47 -20.92 3.42 -0.41
N PRO A 48 -20.04 4.33 -0.88
CA PRO A 48 -18.61 4.04 -0.98
C PRO A 48 -18.03 3.86 0.43
N ALA A 49 -17.66 2.63 0.78
CA ALA A 49 -17.00 2.33 2.04
C ALA A 49 -15.51 2.66 1.92
N HIS A 50 -15.07 3.68 2.66
CA HIS A 50 -13.65 4.00 2.79
C HIS A 50 -13.10 3.36 4.06
N ARG A 51 -12.05 2.55 3.92
CA ARG A 51 -11.26 2.08 5.07
C ARG A 51 -10.01 2.93 5.22
N ILE A 52 -9.80 3.47 6.41
CA ILE A 52 -8.68 4.34 6.72
C ILE A 52 -7.80 3.64 7.76
N PHE A 53 -6.50 3.58 7.48
CA PHE A 53 -5.48 3.09 8.40
C PHE A 53 -4.53 4.23 8.74
N LEU A 54 -4.37 4.52 10.03
CA LEU A 54 -3.39 5.49 10.52
C LEU A 54 -2.03 4.80 10.63
N LYS A 55 -0.98 5.37 10.03
CA LYS A 55 0.34 4.73 10.00
C LYS A 55 0.96 4.52 11.38
N ASN A 56 0.64 5.40 12.34
CA ASN A 56 1.07 5.22 13.74
C ASN A 56 0.50 3.95 14.39
N ASN A 57 -0.58 3.39 13.84
CA ASN A 57 -1.23 2.17 14.34
C ASN A 57 -0.88 0.95 13.48
N LEU A 58 0.16 1.04 12.66
CA LEU A 58 0.63 -0.04 11.80
C LEU A 58 2.00 -0.52 12.27
N ILE A 59 2.15 -1.83 12.37
CA ILE A 59 3.45 -2.48 12.59
C ILE A 59 4.29 -2.35 11.32
N TYR A 60 3.68 -2.61 10.17
CA TYR A 60 4.29 -2.38 8.88
C TYR A 60 3.24 -2.19 7.78
N TYR A 61 3.66 -1.60 6.67
CA TYR A 61 2.89 -1.56 5.44
C TYR A 61 3.83 -1.60 4.23
N GLU A 62 3.42 -2.30 3.18
CA GLU A 62 4.12 -2.41 1.91
C GLU A 62 3.15 -2.05 0.79
N TYR A 63 3.59 -1.31 -0.22
CA TYR A 63 2.74 -0.94 -1.35
C TYR A 63 3.53 -0.90 -2.65
N THR A 64 2.87 -1.20 -3.77
CA THR A 64 3.45 -0.94 -5.09
C THR A 64 3.33 0.53 -5.39
N SER A 65 4.46 1.22 -5.43
CA SER A 65 4.57 2.52 -6.05
C SER A 65 5.72 2.50 -7.03
N ASP A 66 5.52 3.11 -8.19
CA ASP A 66 6.56 3.32 -9.20
C ASP A 66 7.83 3.96 -8.58
N HIS A 67 7.66 4.75 -7.50
CA HIS A 67 8.76 5.32 -6.72
C HIS A 67 9.65 4.28 -6.00
N LEU A 68 9.11 3.12 -5.59
CA LEU A 68 9.89 2.05 -4.96
C LEU A 68 10.68 1.24 -5.99
N GLN A 69 10.14 1.08 -7.21
CA GLN A 69 10.91 0.46 -8.30
C GLN A 69 12.10 1.32 -8.73
N LYS A 70 11.96 2.65 -8.79
CA LYS A 70 13.10 3.54 -9.04
C LYS A 70 14.16 3.44 -7.93
N LYS A 71 13.77 3.42 -6.65
CA LYS A 71 14.75 3.30 -5.55
C LYS A 71 15.53 1.98 -5.60
N ALA A 72 14.89 0.87 -6.01
CA ALA A 72 15.57 -0.41 -6.22
C ALA A 72 16.46 -0.43 -7.48
N LYS A 73 16.05 0.26 -8.56
CA LYS A 73 16.82 0.34 -9.81
C LYS A 73 18.08 1.22 -9.67
N TYR A 74 18.05 2.23 -8.81
CA TYR A 74 19.21 3.08 -8.49
C TYR A 74 19.99 2.63 -7.24
N GLY A 75 19.42 1.78 -6.38
CA GLY A 75 20.12 1.18 -5.22
C GLY A 75 21.07 0.03 -5.57
N LYS A 76 21.10 -0.41 -6.84
CA LYS A 76 22.06 -1.40 -7.35
C LYS A 76 23.32 -0.77 -7.96
N VAL A 77 23.66 0.45 -7.55
CA VAL A 77 24.96 1.08 -7.80
C VAL A 77 25.49 1.56 -6.46
N LEU A 78 26.13 0.68 -5.70
CA LEU A 78 27.17 0.95 -4.68
C LEU A 78 27.45 -0.36 -3.92
N SER A 79 27.95 -1.36 -4.63
CA SER A 79 28.72 -2.44 -4.01
C SER A 79 29.89 -2.80 -4.91
N LYS A 80 30.84 -1.86 -5.01
CA LYS A 80 32.25 -2.15 -5.21
C LYS A 80 33.05 -1.13 -4.40
N ARG A 81 33.38 -1.51 -3.17
CA ARG A 81 34.44 -0.91 -2.35
C ARG A 81 35.43 -2.04 -2.05
N GLY A 82 36.72 -1.78 -2.26
CA GLY A 82 37.85 -2.68 -1.96
C GLY A 82 38.09 -3.69 -3.07
N TYR A 83 39.29 -3.85 -3.63
CA TYR A 83 40.64 -3.59 -3.14
C TYR A 83 41.50 -2.97 -4.25
#